data_AF-A0A554VA93-F1
#
_entry.id   AF-A0A554VA93-F1
#
_cell.length_a   1.000
_cell.length_b   1.000
_cell.length_c   1.000
_cell.angle_alpha   90.00
_cell.angle_beta   90.00
_cell.angle_gamma   90.00
#
_symmetry.space_group_name_H-M   'P 1'
#
loop_
_entity.id
_entity.type
_entity.pdbx_description
1 polymer ?
#
loop_
_entity_poly.entity_id
_entity_poly.type
_entity_poly.pdbx_seq_one_letter_code
_entity_poly.pdbx_strand_id
1 'polypeptide(L)'
;MEHFGVFYGIFREDMPLLLSGFLPRGKYLTFLKRYYPYVFTHFSMVVKKGFEGSFTVLKNSETPFYTYESSLKEGFKNTSLTEINPNLLAFLLDQISIQQSNIQEVHIRETEERYIVDIFINRSYTTLSNTALCYYYYFILLRPTYNDFTEYLHQLYFDESISEEKR
;
A
#
# COMPACT_ATOMS: atom_id res chain seq x y z
N MET A 1 -15.79 -9.95 -15.90
CA MET A 1 -16.63 -8.94 -15.22
C MET A 1 -16.88 -9.22 -13.73
N GLU A 2 -16.79 -10.47 -13.24
CA GLU A 2 -17.03 -10.79 -11.80
C GLU A 2 -16.05 -10.11 -10.83
N HIS A 3 -14.80 -9.85 -11.23
CA HIS A 3 -13.77 -9.29 -10.34
C HIS A 3 -13.89 -7.77 -10.10
N PHE A 4 -14.48 -7.02 -11.04
CA PHE A 4 -14.81 -5.59 -10.84
C PHE A 4 -15.95 -5.39 -9.83
N GLY A 5 -16.87 -6.37 -9.75
CA GLY A 5 -17.95 -6.38 -8.76
C GLY A 5 -17.43 -6.41 -7.32
N VAL A 6 -16.25 -7.01 -7.09
CA VAL A 6 -15.64 -7.03 -5.76
C VAL A 6 -15.13 -5.65 -5.37
N PHE A 7 -14.35 -4.96 -6.22
CA PHE A 7 -13.93 -3.57 -5.93
C PHE A 7 -15.11 -2.61 -5.80
N TYR A 8 -16.15 -2.77 -6.62
CA TYR A 8 -17.38 -1.98 -6.48
C TYR A 8 -18.10 -2.24 -5.16
N GLY A 9 -18.28 -3.51 -4.76
CA GLY A 9 -18.89 -3.89 -3.47
C GLY A 9 -18.08 -3.42 -2.25
N ILE A 10 -16.74 -3.49 -2.33
CA ILE A 10 -15.81 -3.00 -1.30
C ILE A 10 -16.06 -1.52 -0.98
N PHE A 11 -16.05 -0.68 -2.02
CA PHE A 11 -16.06 0.76 -1.85
C PHE A 11 -17.47 1.34 -1.67
N ARG A 12 -18.51 0.72 -2.26
CA ARG A 12 -19.89 1.22 -2.15
C ARG A 12 -20.71 0.60 -1.03
N GLU A 13 -20.45 -0.63 -0.63
CA GLU A 13 -21.34 -1.35 0.30
C GLU A 13 -20.66 -1.57 1.65
N ASP A 14 -19.55 -2.30 1.69
CA ASP A 14 -18.93 -2.71 2.96
C ASP A 14 -18.23 -1.55 3.69
N MET A 15 -17.52 -0.68 2.98
CA MET A 15 -16.79 0.44 3.59
C MET A 15 -17.73 1.43 4.31
N PRO A 16 -18.84 1.90 3.72
CA PRO A 16 -19.81 2.73 4.44
C PRO A 16 -20.45 2.04 5.64
N LEU A 17 -20.73 0.74 5.55
CA LEU A 17 -21.33 -0.02 6.65
C LEU A 17 -20.35 -0.27 7.81
N LEU A 18 -19.06 -0.42 7.51
CA LEU A 18 -18.01 -0.49 8.52
C LEU A 18 -17.76 0.88 9.17
N LEU A 19 -17.82 1.97 8.41
CA LEU A 19 -17.69 3.33 8.92
C LEU A 19 -18.86 3.74 9.81
N SER A 20 -20.10 3.35 9.46
CA SER A 20 -21.30 3.61 10.26
C SER A 20 -21.44 2.69 11.47
N GLY A 21 -20.57 1.68 11.62
CA GLY A 21 -20.57 0.74 12.72
C GLY A 21 -21.60 -0.40 12.60
N PHE A 22 -22.31 -0.50 11.47
CA PHE A 22 -23.23 -1.61 11.18
C PHE A 22 -22.46 -2.93 11.02
N LEU A 23 -21.34 -2.90 10.29
CA LEU A 23 -20.42 -4.03 10.25
C LEU A 23 -19.44 -3.96 11.43
N PRO A 24 -19.35 -5.00 12.26
CA PRO A 24 -18.53 -4.95 13.46
C PRO A 24 -17.05 -5.09 13.11
N ARG A 25 -16.26 -4.07 13.45
CA ARG A 25 -14.80 -4.04 13.35
C ARG A 25 -14.13 -5.32 13.90
N GLY A 26 -14.67 -5.88 14.98
CA GLY A 26 -14.17 -7.11 15.60
C GLY A 26 -14.12 -8.31 14.67
N LYS A 27 -15.05 -8.44 13.71
CA LYS A 27 -15.04 -9.55 12.74
C LYS A 27 -13.86 -9.45 11.78
N TYR A 28 -13.60 -8.25 11.25
CA TYR A 28 -12.44 -7.98 10.38
C TYR A 28 -11.14 -8.25 11.12
N LEU A 29 -11.02 -7.78 12.36
CA LEU A 29 -9.84 -8.02 13.20
C LEU A 29 -9.57 -9.50 13.44
N THR A 30 -10.60 -10.25 13.83
CA THR A 30 -10.49 -11.70 14.08
C THR A 30 -10.08 -12.45 12.82
N PHE A 31 -10.69 -12.11 11.68
CA PHE A 31 -10.32 -12.69 10.39
C PHE A 31 -8.85 -12.40 10.05
N LEU A 32 -8.45 -11.13 10.06
CA LEU A 32 -7.09 -10.73 9.68
C LEU A 32 -6.03 -11.39 10.57
N LYS A 33 -6.24 -11.39 11.90
CA LYS A 33 -5.33 -12.03 12.88
C LYS A 33 -5.15 -13.53 12.67
N ARG A 34 -6.16 -14.21 12.11
CA ARG A 34 -6.07 -15.65 11.79
C ARG A 34 -5.08 -15.92 10.66
N TYR A 35 -4.99 -15.03 9.67
CA TYR A 35 -4.07 -15.17 8.55
C TYR A 35 -2.70 -14.56 8.83
N TYR A 36 -2.68 -13.41 9.50
CA TYR A 36 -1.47 -12.66 9.83
C TYR A 36 -1.52 -12.22 11.28
N PRO A 37 -0.74 -12.83 12.19
CA PRO A 37 -0.71 -12.39 13.59
C PRO A 37 -0.15 -10.97 13.79
N TYR A 38 0.67 -10.50 12.85
CA TYR A 38 1.34 -9.20 12.85
C TYR A 38 1.07 -8.45 11.56
N VAL A 39 1.04 -7.11 11.63
CA VAL A 39 0.82 -6.23 10.47
C VAL A 39 2.12 -5.52 10.14
N PHE A 40 2.91 -6.15 9.29
CA PHE A 40 4.02 -5.51 8.62
C PHE A 40 3.55 -5.00 7.26
N THR A 41 3.86 -3.75 6.94
CA THR A 41 3.48 -3.14 5.67
C THR A 41 4.72 -2.52 5.06
N HIS A 42 4.87 -2.67 3.75
CA HIS A 42 5.91 -2.01 2.97
C HIS A 42 5.26 -0.97 2.05
N PHE A 43 5.74 0.27 2.12
CA PHE A 43 5.41 1.31 1.16
C PHE A 43 6.61 1.56 0.26
N SER A 44 6.37 1.55 -1.05
CA SER A 44 7.35 1.95 -2.06
C SER A 44 6.86 3.23 -2.73
N MET A 45 7.62 4.31 -2.58
CA MET A 45 7.28 5.63 -3.09
C MET A 45 8.37 6.17 -4.02
N VAL A 46 7.95 6.86 -5.07
CA VAL A 46 8.84 7.69 -5.91
C VAL A 46 8.37 9.12 -5.78
N VAL A 47 9.25 9.98 -5.27
CA VAL A 47 8.96 11.38 -4.96
C VAL A 47 9.85 12.28 -5.80
N LYS A 48 9.25 13.12 -6.64
CA LYS A 48 9.95 14.15 -7.42
C LYS A 48 10.33 15.32 -6.51
N LYS A 49 11.55 15.84 -6.66
CA LYS A 49 12.00 17.10 -6.06
C LYS A 49 11.46 18.27 -6.90
N GLY A 50 10.74 19.17 -6.27
CA GLY A 50 10.26 20.40 -6.87
C GLY A 50 11.11 21.62 -6.50
N PHE A 51 10.68 22.78 -6.95
CA PHE A 51 11.30 24.06 -6.58
C PHE A 51 11.06 24.36 -5.10
N GLU A 52 12.02 25.05 -4.47
CA GLU A 52 11.94 25.49 -3.07
C GLU A 52 11.69 24.38 -2.03
N GLY A 53 12.12 23.14 -2.34
CA GLY A 53 11.96 22.01 -1.43
C GLY A 53 10.54 21.43 -1.39
N SER A 54 9.70 21.74 -2.38
CA SER A 54 8.43 21.05 -2.60
C SER A 54 8.65 19.61 -3.10
N PHE A 55 7.67 18.76 -2.84
CA PHE A 55 7.70 17.35 -3.22
C PHE A 55 6.42 16.95 -3.96
N THR A 56 6.52 16.00 -4.88
CA THR A 56 5.35 15.44 -5.57
C THR A 56 5.48 13.93 -5.68
N VAL A 57 4.44 13.20 -5.30
CA VAL A 57 4.42 11.73 -5.46
C VAL A 57 4.20 11.40 -6.93
N LEU A 58 5.16 10.68 -7.52
CA LEU A 58 5.03 10.11 -8.87
C LEU A 58 4.46 8.69 -8.82
N LYS A 59 4.79 7.93 -7.77
CA LYS A 59 4.30 6.58 -7.54
C LYS A 59 4.19 6.33 -6.05
N ASN A 60 3.12 5.67 -5.64
CA ASN A 60 2.93 5.16 -4.29
C ASN A 60 2.28 3.77 -4.39
N SER A 61 2.88 2.78 -3.74
CA SER A 61 2.32 1.43 -3.65
C SER A 61 2.48 0.90 -2.24
N GLU A 62 1.39 0.36 -1.70
CA GLU A 62 1.35 -0.34 -0.42
C GLU A 62 1.35 -1.85 -0.66
N THR A 63 2.20 -2.58 0.07
CA THR A 63 2.15 -4.04 0.18
C THR A 63 1.83 -4.38 1.63
N PRO A 64 0.55 -4.66 1.97
CA PRO A 64 0.17 -5.08 3.30
C PRO A 64 0.63 -6.51 3.56
N PHE A 65 0.82 -6.85 4.84
CA PHE A 65 1.28 -8.17 5.28
C PHE A 65 2.60 -8.59 4.64
N TYR A 66 3.49 -7.63 4.46
CA TYR A 66 4.81 -7.85 3.90
C TYR A 66 5.58 -8.84 4.77
N THR A 67 6.02 -9.94 4.18
CA THR A 67 6.94 -10.86 4.85
C THR A 67 8.25 -10.12 5.05
N TYR A 68 8.59 -9.79 6.29
CA TYR A 68 9.75 -8.98 6.60
C TYR A 68 11.04 -9.76 6.31
N GLU A 69 11.52 -9.66 5.07
CA GLU A 69 12.84 -10.08 4.62
C GLU A 69 13.55 -8.83 4.11
N SER A 70 14.00 -7.98 5.06
CA SER A 70 14.73 -6.76 4.74
C SER A 70 16.06 -7.14 4.10
N SER A 71 16.13 -6.98 2.78
CA SER A 71 17.38 -6.96 2.03
C SER A 71 17.48 -5.59 1.36
N LEU A 72 18.59 -4.90 1.64
CA LEU A 72 18.84 -3.59 1.06
C LEU A 72 19.01 -3.75 -0.46
N LYS A 73 18.12 -3.14 -1.23
CA LYS A 73 18.20 -3.14 -2.70
C LYS A 73 19.43 -2.35 -3.15
N GLU A 74 19.97 -2.71 -4.32
CA GLU A 74 21.13 -2.03 -4.88
C GLU A 74 20.89 -0.51 -5.05
N GLY A 75 21.85 0.28 -4.56
CA GLY A 75 21.80 1.74 -4.60
C GLY A 75 20.90 2.40 -3.55
N PHE A 76 20.22 1.63 -2.71
CA PHE A 76 19.53 2.15 -1.54
C PHE A 76 20.47 2.23 -0.34
N LYS A 77 20.20 3.17 0.56
CA LYS A 77 20.84 3.28 1.87
C LYS A 77 19.77 3.12 2.94
N ASN A 78 20.03 2.28 3.93
CA ASN A 78 19.25 2.32 5.17
C ASN A 78 19.54 3.67 5.85
N THR A 79 18.50 4.47 6.04
CA THR A 79 18.61 5.88 6.44
C THR A 79 17.89 6.08 7.77
N SER A 80 18.59 6.59 8.79
CA SER A 80 17.94 6.90 10.07
C SER A 80 16.92 8.02 9.88
N LEU A 81 15.81 7.96 10.61
CA LEU A 81 14.76 9.00 10.56
C LEU A 81 15.30 10.41 10.88
N THR A 82 16.36 10.51 11.69
CA THR A 82 17.02 11.77 12.03
C THR A 82 17.91 12.33 10.91
N GLU A 83 18.28 11.49 9.94
CA GLU A 83 19.11 11.86 8.79
C GLU A 83 18.27 12.27 7.57
N ILE A 84 16.98 11.89 7.55
CA ILE A 84 16.06 12.25 6.48
C ILE A 84 15.77 13.75 6.58
N ASN A 85 15.77 14.44 5.43
CA ASN A 85 15.30 15.81 5.33
C ASN A 85 13.92 15.96 6.03
N PRO A 86 13.76 16.84 7.04
CA PRO A 86 12.53 16.93 7.82
C PRO A 86 11.28 17.23 6.98
N ASN A 87 11.40 18.04 5.93
CA ASN A 87 10.29 18.35 5.03
C ASN A 87 9.90 17.13 4.20
N LEU A 88 10.89 16.34 3.75
CA LEU A 88 10.64 15.08 3.06
C LEU A 88 9.97 14.07 4.00
N LEU A 89 10.47 13.93 5.23
CA LEU A 89 9.89 13.00 6.20
C LEU A 89 8.43 13.39 6.52
N ALA A 90 8.17 14.66 6.79
CA ALA A 90 6.81 15.15 7.03
C ALA A 90 5.89 14.90 5.83
N PHE A 91 6.37 15.18 4.62
CA PHE A 91 5.65 14.89 3.38
C PHE A 91 5.33 13.41 3.23
N LEU A 92 6.30 12.52 3.43
CA LEU A 92 6.10 11.07 3.35
C LEU A 92 5.05 10.60 4.37
N LEU A 93 5.19 11.01 5.64
CA LEU A 93 4.28 10.63 6.72
C LEU A 93 2.83 11.06 6.45
N ASP A 94 2.63 12.25 5.89
CA ASP A 94 1.32 12.75 5.47
C ASP A 94 0.71 11.89 4.36
N GLN A 95 1.49 11.62 3.30
CA GLN A 95 1.04 10.86 2.12
C GLN A 95 0.58 9.44 2.44
N ILE A 96 1.19 8.78 3.43
CA ILE A 96 0.79 7.43 3.86
C ILE A 96 0.00 7.42 5.18
N SER A 97 -0.30 8.61 5.72
CA SER A 97 -1.09 8.83 6.94
C SER A 97 -0.66 7.95 8.13
N ILE A 98 0.65 7.96 8.44
CA ILE A 98 1.20 7.22 9.59
C ILE A 98 1.94 8.11 10.59
N GLN A 99 2.08 7.59 11.81
CA GLN A 99 2.98 8.17 12.80
C GLN A 99 4.40 7.63 12.61
N GLN A 100 5.38 8.50 12.90
CA GLN A 100 6.81 8.16 12.81
C GLN A 100 7.18 6.95 13.68
N SER A 101 6.54 6.78 14.84
CA SER A 101 6.78 5.66 15.76
C SER A 101 6.41 4.28 15.21
N ASN A 102 5.68 4.22 14.10
CA ASN A 102 5.36 2.94 13.43
C ASN A 102 6.44 2.51 12.44
N ILE A 103 7.39 3.38 12.11
CA ILE A 103 8.45 3.08 11.15
C ILE A 103 9.50 2.21 11.83
N GLN A 104 9.77 1.06 11.23
CA GLN A 104 10.89 0.21 11.62
C GLN A 104 12.15 0.54 10.84
N GLU A 105 12.01 0.76 9.53
CA GLU A 105 13.15 0.98 8.65
C GLU A 105 12.75 1.87 7.46
N VAL A 106 13.68 2.70 7.00
CA VAL A 106 13.52 3.49 5.78
C VAL A 106 14.75 3.29 4.91
N HIS A 107 14.54 2.87 3.67
CA HIS A 107 15.59 2.83 2.67
C HIS A 107 15.37 3.94 1.66
N ILE A 108 16.39 4.76 1.44
CA ILE A 108 16.33 5.84 0.47
C ILE A 108 17.41 5.65 -0.58
N ARG A 109 17.00 5.74 -1.84
CA ARG A 109 17.88 5.99 -2.97
C ARG A 109 17.58 7.38 -3.51
N GLU A 110 18.57 8.24 -3.46
CA GLU A 110 18.47 9.61 -3.96
C GLU A 110 19.12 9.73 -5.34
N THR A 111 18.46 10.44 -6.25
CA THR A 111 19.03 10.93 -7.51
C THR A 111 18.89 12.46 -7.55
N GLU A 112 19.41 13.11 -8.59
CA GLU A 112 19.29 14.57 -8.73
C GLU A 112 17.82 15.04 -8.68
N GLU A 113 16.94 14.38 -9.43
CA GLU A 113 15.54 14.82 -9.59
C GLU A 113 14.53 14.20 -8.62
N ARG A 114 14.87 13.10 -7.93
CA ARG A 114 13.88 12.31 -7.16
C ARG A 114 14.47 11.53 -6.00
N TYR A 115 13.60 11.19 -5.06
CA TYR A 115 13.81 10.18 -4.02
C TYR A 115 13.01 8.93 -4.36
N ILE A 116 13.64 7.77 -4.22
CA ILE A 116 12.98 6.47 -4.24
C ILE A 116 13.07 5.96 -2.81
N VAL A 117 11.91 5.73 -2.19
CA VAL A 117 11.78 5.51 -0.75
C VAL A 117 11.04 4.20 -0.51
N ASP A 118 11.68 3.28 0.21
CA ASP A 118 11.02 2.12 0.79
C ASP A 118 10.85 2.36 2.29
N ILE A 119 9.61 2.31 2.78
CA ILE A 119 9.27 2.49 4.20
C ILE A 119 8.67 1.20 4.72
N PHE A 120 9.33 0.60 5.71
CA PHE A 120 8.87 -0.61 6.38
C PHE A 120 8.28 -0.24 7.73
N ILE A 121 7.04 -0.66 7.95
CA ILE A 121 6.31 -0.29 9.15
C ILE A 121 5.75 -1.51 9.85
N ASN A 122 5.67 -1.41 11.17
CA ASN A 122 4.96 -2.35 12.02
C ASN A 122 3.78 -1.65 12.67
N ARG A 123 2.57 -2.09 12.31
CA ARG A 123 1.33 -1.54 12.81
C ARG A 123 0.68 -2.50 13.80
N SER A 124 -0.02 -1.93 14.78
CA SER A 124 -0.95 -2.71 15.59
C SER A 124 -2.30 -2.78 14.89
N TYR A 125 -2.92 -3.96 14.90
CA TYR A 125 -4.34 -4.11 14.53
C TYR A 125 -5.28 -3.17 15.29
N THR A 126 -4.93 -2.80 16.53
CA THR A 126 -5.75 -1.89 17.34
C THR A 126 -5.75 -0.46 16.82
N THR A 127 -4.70 -0.04 16.10
CA THR A 127 -4.54 1.34 15.61
C THR A 127 -4.91 1.52 14.14
N LEU A 128 -5.21 0.44 13.40
CA LEU A 128 -5.65 0.54 12.01
C LEU A 128 -6.97 1.32 11.88
N SER A 129 -7.11 2.17 10.87
CA SER A 129 -8.41 2.78 10.56
C SER A 129 -9.42 1.72 10.07
N ASN A 130 -10.72 2.02 10.12
CA ASN A 130 -11.73 1.14 9.53
C ASN A 130 -11.50 0.95 8.03
N THR A 131 -11.07 2.01 7.33
CA THR A 131 -10.67 1.95 5.92
C THR A 131 -9.53 0.95 5.69
N ALA A 132 -8.47 1.01 6.50
CA ALA A 132 -7.34 0.10 6.38
C ALA A 132 -7.75 -1.35 6.68
N LEU A 133 -8.61 -1.58 7.67
CA LEU A 133 -9.14 -2.93 7.95
C LEU A 133 -9.94 -3.50 6.80
N CYS A 134 -10.82 -2.70 6.19
CA CYS A 134 -11.60 -3.10 5.04
C CYS A 134 -10.66 -3.45 3.88
N TYR A 135 -9.77 -2.53 3.52
CA TYR A 135 -8.77 -2.74 2.46
C TYR A 135 -7.97 -4.03 2.67
N TYR A 136 -7.43 -4.25 3.89
CA TYR A 136 -6.63 -5.43 4.20
C TYR A 136 -7.43 -6.73 4.16
N TYR A 137 -8.69 -6.72 4.61
CA TYR A 137 -9.57 -7.88 4.54
C TYR A 137 -9.77 -8.33 3.10
N TYR A 138 -10.07 -7.39 2.23
CA TYR A 138 -10.28 -7.67 0.81
C TYR A 138 -9.00 -7.97 0.05
N PHE A 139 -7.87 -7.37 0.45
CA PHE A 139 -6.56 -7.76 -0.07
C PHE A 139 -6.33 -9.26 0.12
N ILE A 140 -6.68 -9.83 1.29
CA ILE A 140 -6.57 -11.28 1.53
C ILE A 140 -7.56 -12.07 0.68
N LEU A 141 -8.84 -11.64 0.62
CA LEU A 141 -9.86 -12.36 -0.14
C LEU A 141 -9.58 -12.39 -1.65
N LEU A 142 -9.03 -11.31 -2.19
CA LEU A 142 -8.72 -11.16 -3.61
C LEU A 142 -7.35 -11.71 -4.00
N ARG A 143 -6.50 -12.05 -3.03
CA ARG A 143 -5.15 -12.56 -3.31
C ARG A 143 -5.13 -13.77 -4.25
N PRO A 144 -6.04 -14.77 -4.14
CA PRO A 144 -6.06 -15.91 -5.06
C PRO A 144 -6.41 -15.52 -6.49
N THR A 145 -7.29 -14.53 -6.68
CA THR A 145 -7.78 -14.10 -8.00
C THR A 145 -6.90 -13.02 -8.63
N TYR A 146 -5.97 -12.43 -7.87
CA TYR A 146 -5.09 -11.37 -8.36
C TYR A 146 -4.20 -11.84 -9.52
N ASN A 147 -3.64 -13.05 -9.43
CA ASN A 147 -2.77 -13.60 -10.49
C ASN A 147 -3.58 -13.87 -11.76
N ASP A 148 -4.72 -14.56 -11.62
CA ASP A 148 -5.62 -14.86 -12.73
C ASP A 148 -6.12 -13.57 -13.42
N PHE A 149 -6.44 -12.54 -12.64
CA PHE A 149 -6.88 -11.26 -13.17
C PHE A 149 -5.74 -10.48 -13.83
N THR A 150 -4.53 -10.50 -13.27
CA THR A 150 -3.36 -9.84 -13.86
C THR A 150 -2.98 -10.51 -15.18
N GLU A 151 -3.00 -11.84 -15.23
CA GLU A 151 -2.73 -12.60 -16.45
C GLU A 151 -3.83 -12.36 -17.50
N TYR A 152 -5.10 -12.35 -17.09
CA TYR A 152 -6.21 -11.99 -17.98
C TYR A 152 -6.07 -10.57 -18.54
N LEU A 153 -5.79 -9.57 -17.71
CA LEU A 153 -5.56 -8.20 -18.17
C LEU A 153 -4.33 -8.12 -19.09
N HIS A 154 -3.27 -8.85 -18.78
CA HIS A 154 -2.09 -8.89 -19.62
C HIS A 154 -2.40 -9.50 -20.99
N GLN A 155 -3.15 -10.58 -21.04
CA GLN A 155 -3.66 -11.15 -22.29
C GLN A 155 -4.57 -10.15 -23.00
N LEU A 156 -5.51 -9.51 -22.31
CA LEU A 156 -6.44 -8.56 -22.93
C LEU A 156 -5.72 -7.36 -23.59
N TYR A 157 -4.77 -6.75 -22.88
CA TYR A 157 -4.14 -5.49 -23.30
C TYR A 157 -2.88 -5.67 -24.15
N PHE A 158 -2.17 -6.78 -24.02
CA PHE A 158 -0.93 -7.03 -24.77
C PHE A 158 -1.05 -8.11 -25.85
N ASP A 159 -2.20 -8.78 -25.97
CA ASP A 159 -2.50 -9.60 -27.15
C ASP A 159 -3.06 -8.72 -28.27
N GLU A 160 -2.21 -8.46 -29.26
CA GLU A 160 -2.56 -7.65 -30.43
C GLU A 160 -3.66 -8.27 -31.30
N SER A 161 -3.96 -9.57 -31.11
CA SER A 161 -5.02 -10.27 -31.85
C SER A 161 -6.44 -10.00 -31.31
N ILE A 162 -6.57 -9.39 -30.13
CA ILE A 162 -7.85 -9.03 -29.52
C ILE A 162 -8.30 -7.66 -30.04
N SER A 163 -9.55 -7.59 -30.54
CA SER A 163 -10.16 -6.37 -31.08
C SER A 163 -10.29 -5.25 -30.03
N GLU A 164 -10.19 -3.99 -30.46
CA GLU A 164 -10.34 -2.81 -29.58
C GLU A 164 -11.65 -2.82 -28.78
N GLU A 165 -12.77 -3.23 -29.38
CA GLU A 165 -14.07 -3.30 -28.70
C GLU A 165 -14.13 -4.35 -27.57
N LYS A 166 -13.18 -5.31 -27.56
CA LYS A 166 -13.01 -6.32 -26.50
C LYS A 166 -11.96 -5.95 -25.45
N ARG A 167 -11.12 -4.92 -25.69
CA ARG A 167 -10.17 -4.37 -24.71
C ARG A 167 -10.85 -3.36 -23.78
#